data_AF-L7ML50-F1
#
_entry.id   AF-L7ML50-F1
#
_cell.length_a   1.000
_cell.length_b   1.000
_cell.length_c   1.000
_cell.angle_alpha   90.00
_cell.angle_beta   90.00
_cell.angle_gamma   90.00
#
_symmetry.space_group_name_H-M   'P 1'
#
loop_
_entity.id
_entity.type
_entity.pdbx_description
1 polymer ?
#
loop_
_entity_poly.entity_id
_entity_poly.type
_entity_poly.pdbx_seq_one_letter_code
_entity_poly.pdbx_strand_id
1 'polypeptide(L)'
;TPAAKTFFFKLHTSTLPVKAWLHEKGIYVPWSVNCRLCNEPETIEHCFIHCRDAFHFWDILKRTIRKDFPITTHGIRFLPLKKSINNNAPYDLIMLLGLYSLWRSRMIDRHAEPPRSTRSVFREEAANVRSVVETFDPVPEWLGLLDACVCLPDF
;
A
#
# COMPACT_ATOMS: atom_id res chain seq x y z
N THR A 1 -2.75 1.24 -13.25
CA THR A 1 -2.85 2.63 -13.79
C THR A 1 -1.48 3.30 -13.83
N PRO A 2 -1.24 4.33 -14.66
CA PRO A 2 0.02 5.10 -14.68
C PRO A 2 0.42 5.65 -13.31
N ALA A 3 -0.57 6.02 -12.49
CA ALA A 3 -0.39 6.50 -11.13
C ALA A 3 0.35 5.51 -10.21
N ALA A 4 0.08 4.20 -10.32
CA ALA A 4 0.75 3.19 -9.49
C ALA A 4 2.25 3.05 -9.83
N LYS A 5 2.61 3.13 -11.12
CA LYS A 5 4.02 3.11 -11.55
C LYS A 5 4.78 4.35 -11.06
N THR A 6 4.19 5.53 -11.23
CA THR A 6 4.77 6.79 -10.75
C THR A 6 4.88 6.81 -9.22
N PHE A 7 3.89 6.26 -8.52
CA PHE A 7 3.92 6.10 -7.06
C PHE A 7 5.13 5.28 -6.62
N PHE A 8 5.28 4.06 -7.14
CA PHE A 8 6.34 3.17 -6.67
C PHE A 8 7.73 3.71 -7.00
N PHE A 9 7.91 4.30 -8.18
CA PHE A 9 9.15 4.98 -8.52
C PHE A 9 9.51 6.06 -7.49
N LYS A 10 8.56 6.94 -7.16
CA LYS A 10 8.76 8.01 -6.16
C LYS A 10 9.02 7.46 -4.76
N LEU A 11 8.38 6.36 -4.37
CA LEU A 11 8.63 5.69 -3.10
C LEU A 11 10.06 5.13 -3.05
N HIS A 12 10.46 4.42 -4.11
CA HIS A 12 11.79 3.84 -4.27
C HIS A 12 12.91 4.89 -4.20
N THR A 13 12.73 6.02 -4.91
CA THR A 13 13.71 7.11 -4.94
C THR A 13 13.62 8.06 -3.75
N SER A 14 12.73 7.80 -2.78
CA SER A 14 12.48 8.69 -1.63
C SER A 14 12.07 10.11 -2.03
N THR A 15 11.34 10.24 -3.13
CA THR A 15 10.79 11.51 -3.66
C THR A 15 9.26 11.51 -3.65
N LEU A 16 8.65 10.67 -2.82
CA LEU A 16 7.21 10.67 -2.64
C LEU A 16 6.79 11.95 -1.90
N PRO A 17 5.83 12.73 -2.42
CA PRO A 17 5.46 14.04 -1.87
C PRO A 17 4.62 13.91 -0.59
N VAL A 18 5.17 13.26 0.43
CA VAL A 18 4.63 13.28 1.80
C VAL A 18 4.82 14.68 2.41
N LYS A 19 4.07 15.05 3.44
CA LYS A 19 4.08 16.44 3.94
C LYS A 19 5.46 16.89 4.43
N ALA A 20 6.18 16.03 5.14
CA ALA A 20 7.54 16.34 5.61
C ALA A 20 8.47 16.65 4.42
N TRP A 21 8.43 15.82 3.37
CA TRP A 21 9.21 16.02 2.15
C TRP A 21 8.85 17.33 1.43
N LEU A 22 7.55 17.66 1.33
CA LEU A 22 7.11 18.92 0.70
C LEU A 22 7.65 20.13 1.46
N HIS A 23 7.55 20.11 2.78
CA HIS A 23 8.08 21.16 3.64
C HIS A 23 9.60 21.30 3.50
N GLU A 24 10.36 20.20 3.49
CA GLU A 24 11.81 20.18 3.25
C GLU A 24 12.21 20.77 1.88
N LYS A 25 11.34 20.67 0.88
CA LYS A 25 11.56 21.25 -0.46
C LYS A 25 11.05 22.69 -0.59
N GLY A 26 10.61 23.31 0.49
CA GLY A 26 10.04 24.67 0.47
C GLY A 26 8.69 24.76 -0.25
N ILE A 27 8.01 23.63 -0.46
CA ILE A 27 6.67 23.58 -1.02
C ILE A 27 5.67 23.78 0.12
N TYR A 28 4.73 24.70 -0.08
CA TYR A 28 3.72 25.01 0.92
C TYR A 28 2.89 23.78 1.31
N VAL A 29 2.79 23.53 2.62
CA VAL A 29 1.95 22.50 3.22
C VAL A 29 0.91 23.18 4.12
N PRO A 30 -0.40 23.06 3.83
CA PRO A 30 -1.43 23.64 4.66
C PRO A 30 -1.44 23.05 6.08
N TRP A 31 -1.73 23.92 7.06
CA TRP A 31 -2.03 23.59 8.46
C TRP A 31 -0.88 22.97 9.27
N SER A 32 -0.43 21.78 8.91
CA SER A 32 0.59 21.03 9.64
C SER A 32 1.23 19.96 8.77
N VAL A 33 2.52 19.73 9.00
CA VAL A 33 3.30 18.63 8.42
C VAL A 33 3.01 17.28 9.08
N ASN A 34 2.23 17.27 10.16
CA ASN A 34 1.93 16.06 10.90
C ASN A 34 0.81 15.24 10.24
N CYS A 35 0.88 13.93 10.47
CA CYS A 35 -0.15 12.97 10.13
C CYS A 35 -1.40 13.22 10.97
N ARG A 36 -2.57 13.25 10.32
CA ARG A 36 -3.85 13.51 10.98
C ARG A 36 -4.22 12.49 12.06
N LEU A 37 -3.78 11.23 11.90
CA LEU A 37 -4.15 10.12 12.78
C LEU A 37 -3.24 9.98 14.00
N CYS A 38 -1.99 10.40 13.87
CA CYS A 38 -0.95 10.14 14.88
C CYS A 38 -0.37 11.42 15.47
N ASN A 39 -0.61 12.57 14.84
CA ASN A 39 -0.03 13.86 15.19
C ASN A 39 1.52 13.90 15.22
N GLU A 40 2.16 13.02 14.46
CA GLU A 40 3.61 12.95 14.25
C GLU A 40 3.98 13.40 12.83
N PRO A 41 5.21 13.86 12.56
CA PRO A 41 5.64 14.27 11.22
C PRO A 41 5.33 13.20 10.16
N GLU A 42 4.63 13.59 9.08
CA GLU A 42 4.21 12.68 8.03
C GLU A 42 5.38 12.41 7.05
N THR A 43 6.29 11.54 7.46
CA THR A 43 7.40 10.98 6.66
C THR A 43 6.95 9.75 5.86
N ILE A 44 7.81 9.23 4.98
CA ILE A 44 7.56 7.98 4.26
C ILE A 44 7.43 6.82 5.26
N GLU A 45 8.37 6.72 6.19
CA GLU A 45 8.40 5.70 7.24
C GLU A 45 7.15 5.80 8.11
N HIS A 46 6.74 7.01 8.48
CA HIS A 46 5.48 7.18 9.20
C HIS A 46 4.29 6.69 8.38
N CYS A 47 4.15 7.14 7.13
CA CYS A 47 2.99 6.81 6.30
C CYS A 47 2.78 5.32 6.08
N PHE A 48 3.87 4.56 5.88
CA PHE A 48 3.80 3.17 5.43
C PHE A 48 4.15 2.14 6.51
N ILE A 49 4.78 2.54 7.62
CA ILE A 49 5.26 1.61 8.65
C ILE A 49 4.63 1.96 9.99
N HIS A 50 4.75 3.20 10.44
CA HIS A 50 4.46 3.56 11.84
C HIS A 50 3.09 4.19 12.09
N CYS A 51 2.39 4.65 11.05
CA CYS A 51 1.06 5.20 11.21
C CYS A 51 0.09 4.12 11.68
N ARG A 52 -0.85 4.50 12.56
CA ARG A 52 -1.89 3.61 13.09
C ARG A 52 -2.65 2.85 11.98
N ASP A 53 -3.03 3.55 10.91
CA ASP A 53 -3.70 2.94 9.75
C ASP A 53 -2.80 1.91 9.04
N ALA A 54 -1.52 2.24 8.82
CA ALA A 54 -0.56 1.30 8.23
C ALA A 54 -0.34 0.07 9.12
N PHE A 55 -0.20 0.27 10.43
CA PHE A 55 0.01 -0.80 11.38
C PHE A 55 -1.14 -1.81 11.38
N HIS A 56 -2.39 -1.34 11.49
CA HIS A 56 -3.57 -2.21 11.46
C HIS A 56 -3.75 -2.89 10.11
N PHE A 57 -3.57 -2.14 9.01
CA PHE A 57 -3.65 -2.69 7.66
C PHE A 57 -2.67 -3.84 7.44
N TRP A 58 -1.39 -3.65 7.78
CA TRP A 58 -0.38 -4.69 7.59
C TRP A 58 -0.59 -5.89 8.49
N ASP A 59 -0.96 -5.69 9.75
CA ASP A 59 -1.24 -6.80 10.68
C ASP A 59 -2.36 -7.70 10.15
N ILE A 60 -3.46 -7.09 9.68
CA ILE A 60 -4.60 -7.85 9.16
C ILE A 60 -4.27 -8.50 7.84
N LEU A 61 -3.62 -7.79 6.91
CA LEU A 61 -3.21 -8.37 5.64
C LEU A 61 -2.32 -9.61 5.86
N LYS A 62 -1.29 -9.50 6.71
CA LYS A 62 -0.38 -10.62 7.03
C LYS A 62 -1.13 -11.84 7.57
N ARG A 63 -2.13 -11.64 8.45
CA ARG A 63 -2.97 -12.70 9.00
C ARG A 63 -3.89 -13.31 7.92
N THR A 64 -4.51 -12.48 7.10
CA THR A 64 -5.43 -12.90 6.03
C THR A 64 -4.74 -13.81 5.00
N ILE A 65 -3.55 -13.44 4.53
CA ILE A 65 -2.82 -14.24 3.53
C ILE A 65 -1.77 -15.19 4.15
N ARG A 66 -1.68 -15.23 5.49
CA ARG A 66 -0.73 -16.06 6.27
C ARG A 66 0.73 -15.91 5.80
N LYS A 67 1.13 -14.68 5.49
CA LYS A 67 2.47 -14.36 4.98
C LYS A 67 3.02 -13.13 5.70
N ASP A 68 4.27 -13.23 6.15
CA ASP A 68 4.97 -12.08 6.67
C ASP A 68 5.60 -11.24 5.55
N PHE A 69 5.61 -9.93 5.77
CA PHE A 69 6.17 -8.93 4.85
C PHE A 69 7.29 -8.14 5.53
N PRO A 70 8.36 -7.79 4.79
CA PRO A 70 9.42 -6.94 5.29
C PRO A 70 8.93 -5.49 5.37
N ILE A 71 8.12 -5.16 6.39
CA ILE A 71 7.64 -3.80 6.64
C ILE A 71 8.73 -3.00 7.34
N THR A 72 9.80 -2.72 6.60
CA THR A 72 10.96 -1.91 7.01
C THR A 72 11.21 -0.84 5.95
N THR A 73 12.00 0.20 6.28
CA THR A 73 12.35 1.26 5.33
C THR A 73 12.95 0.70 4.03
N HIS A 74 13.83 -0.30 4.14
CA HIS A 74 14.36 -1.01 2.98
C HIS A 74 13.27 -1.85 2.29
N GLY A 75 12.48 -2.61 3.05
CA GLY A 75 11.50 -3.52 2.48
C GLY A 75 10.40 -2.83 1.67
N ILE A 76 9.88 -1.69 2.13
CA ILE A 76 8.87 -0.92 1.39
C ILE A 76 9.41 -0.27 0.11
N ARG A 77 10.73 -0.02 0.03
CA ARG A 77 11.38 0.64 -1.12
C ARG A 77 11.83 -0.36 -2.19
N PHE A 78 12.21 -1.56 -1.78
CA PHE A 78 12.88 -2.54 -2.66
C PHE A 78 12.10 -3.84 -2.85
N LEU A 79 11.03 -4.07 -2.08
CA LEU A 79 10.22 -5.29 -2.13
C LEU A 79 11.08 -6.58 -2.20
N PRO A 80 11.97 -6.85 -1.23
CA PRO A 80 12.92 -7.97 -1.26
C PRO A 80 12.24 -9.32 -0.93
N LEU A 81 11.10 -9.58 -1.57
CA LEU A 81 10.34 -10.81 -1.40
C LEU A 81 10.90 -11.87 -2.34
N LYS A 82 11.45 -12.94 -1.77
CA LYS A 82 11.85 -14.11 -2.55
C LYS A 82 10.61 -14.71 -3.20
N LYS A 83 10.66 -14.96 -4.51
CA LYS A 83 9.64 -15.78 -5.19
C LYS A 83 9.55 -17.11 -4.46
N SER A 84 8.35 -17.49 -4.04
CA SER A 84 8.13 -18.80 -3.43
C SER A 84 8.38 -19.86 -4.50
N ILE A 85 9.44 -20.65 -4.30
CA ILE A 85 9.82 -21.76 -5.20
C ILE A 85 8.65 -22.74 -5.39
N ASN A 86 7.76 -22.82 -4.39
CA ASN A 86 6.73 -23.86 -4.33
C ASN A 86 5.36 -23.43 -4.89
N ASN A 87 5.12 -22.13 -5.15
CA ASN A 87 3.76 -21.71 -5.56
C ASN A 87 3.69 -20.50 -6.50
N ASN A 88 4.83 -19.92 -6.90
CA ASN A 88 4.92 -18.74 -7.80
C ASN A 88 4.01 -17.54 -7.43
N ALA A 89 3.48 -17.49 -6.21
CA ALA A 89 2.54 -16.47 -5.77
C ALA A 89 3.19 -15.08 -5.74
N PRO A 90 2.52 -14.04 -6.29
CA PRO A 90 3.09 -12.70 -6.42
C PRO A 90 2.90 -11.87 -5.15
N TYR A 91 3.59 -12.25 -4.08
CA TYR A 91 3.53 -11.52 -2.80
C TYR A 91 4.06 -10.08 -2.90
N ASP A 92 5.00 -9.84 -3.80
CA ASP A 92 5.50 -8.51 -4.16
C ASP A 92 4.40 -7.63 -4.75
N LEU A 93 3.56 -8.18 -5.63
CA LEU A 93 2.38 -7.50 -6.14
C LEU A 93 1.40 -7.16 -5.01
N ILE A 94 1.09 -8.11 -4.12
CA ILE A 94 0.17 -7.87 -2.99
C ILE A 94 0.73 -6.77 -2.06
N MET A 95 2.02 -6.82 -1.74
CA MET A 95 2.68 -5.79 -0.95
C MET A 95 2.63 -4.43 -1.64
N LEU A 96 2.86 -4.39 -2.96
CA LEU A 96 2.76 -3.17 -3.76
C LEU A 96 1.34 -2.59 -3.77
N LEU A 97 0.31 -3.43 -3.91
CA LEU A 97 -1.09 -3.00 -3.82
C LEU A 97 -1.39 -2.41 -2.44
N GLY A 98 -0.86 -3.00 -1.37
CA GLY A 98 -0.99 -2.48 -0.01
C GLY A 98 -0.34 -1.10 0.16
N LEU A 99 0.89 -0.95 -0.32
CA LEU A 99 1.60 0.34 -0.32
C LEU A 99 0.84 1.40 -1.13
N TYR A 100 0.35 1.04 -2.31
CA TYR A 100 -0.43 1.94 -3.14
C TYR A 100 -1.73 2.36 -2.46
N SER A 101 -2.40 1.44 -1.78
CA SER A 101 -3.67 1.70 -1.08
C SER A 101 -3.48 2.66 0.11
N LEU A 102 -2.41 2.47 0.89
CA LEU A 102 -2.02 3.38 1.98
C LEU A 102 -1.69 4.79 1.47
N TRP A 103 -1.09 4.89 0.28
CA TRP A 103 -0.82 6.19 -0.32
C TRP A 103 -2.09 6.84 -0.87
N ARG A 104 -2.91 6.08 -1.62
CA ARG A 104 -4.13 6.58 -2.28
C ARG A 104 -5.16 7.06 -1.25
N SER A 105 -5.34 6.37 -0.13
CA SER A 105 -6.23 6.83 0.96
C SER A 105 -5.81 8.19 1.52
N ARG A 106 -4.51 8.44 1.66
CA ARG A 106 -3.97 9.75 2.09
C ARG A 106 -4.13 10.85 1.05
N MET A 107 -4.05 10.50 -0.24
CA MET A 107 -4.23 11.48 -1.31
C MET A 107 -5.70 11.90 -1.44
N ILE A 108 -6.64 10.98 -1.24
CA ILE A 108 -8.09 11.27 -1.17
C ILE A 108 -8.37 12.33 -0.10
N ASP A 109 -7.81 12.16 1.10
CA ASP A 109 -7.91 13.14 2.20
C ASP A 109 -7.37 14.53 1.81
N ARG A 110 -6.35 14.60 0.94
CA ARG A 110 -5.75 15.87 0.47
C ARG A 110 -6.52 16.51 -0.67
N HIS A 111 -7.18 15.73 -1.51
CA HIS A 111 -7.96 16.21 -2.65
C HIS A 111 -9.40 16.59 -2.29
N ALA A 112 -9.77 16.50 -1.01
CA ALA A 112 -11.13 16.72 -0.52
C ALA A 112 -12.17 15.83 -1.21
N GLU A 113 -11.74 14.64 -1.63
CA GLU A 113 -12.61 13.57 -2.11
C GLU A 113 -13.31 12.88 -0.92
N PRO A 114 -14.45 12.19 -1.13
CA PRO A 114 -15.10 11.43 -0.07
C PRO A 114 -14.10 10.48 0.62
N PRO A 115 -13.98 10.50 1.95
CA PRO A 115 -12.95 9.76 2.65
C PRO A 115 -13.14 8.26 2.43
N ARG A 116 -12.06 7.57 2.09
CA ARG A 116 -12.04 6.12 1.87
C ARG A 116 -10.99 5.48 2.75
N SER A 117 -11.35 4.39 3.41
CA SER A 117 -10.39 3.61 4.21
C SER A 117 -9.37 2.94 3.30
N THR A 118 -8.14 2.76 3.80
CA THR A 118 -7.08 1.98 3.13
C THR A 118 -7.60 0.60 2.73
N ARG A 119 -8.40 -0.05 3.60
CA ARG A 119 -9.10 -1.29 3.30
C ARG A 119 -9.96 -1.20 2.04
N SER A 120 -10.84 -0.20 1.96
CA SER A 120 -11.77 -0.07 0.84
C SER A 120 -11.04 0.13 -0.49
N VAL A 121 -9.94 0.88 -0.47
CA VAL A 121 -9.08 1.09 -1.64
C VAL A 121 -8.37 -0.22 -2.01
N PHE A 122 -7.79 -0.91 -1.03
CA PHE A 122 -7.10 -2.18 -1.25
C PHE A 122 -8.01 -3.26 -1.83
N ARG A 123 -9.23 -3.39 -1.33
CA ARG A 123 -10.21 -4.35 -1.85
C ARG A 123 -10.56 -4.08 -3.31
N GLU A 124 -10.75 -2.81 -3.69
CA GLU A 124 -11.00 -2.40 -5.07
C GLU A 124 -9.81 -2.75 -5.98
N GLU A 125 -8.59 -2.38 -5.58
CA GLU A 125 -7.39 -2.68 -6.37
C GLU A 125 -7.14 -4.19 -6.48
N ALA A 126 -7.34 -4.95 -5.39
CA ALA A 126 -7.24 -6.40 -5.41
C ALA A 126 -8.29 -7.02 -6.34
N ALA A 127 -9.52 -6.52 -6.34
CA ALA A 127 -10.58 -6.99 -7.24
C ALA A 127 -10.24 -6.72 -8.72
N ASN A 128 -9.69 -5.54 -9.02
CA ASN A 128 -9.24 -5.19 -10.37
C ASN A 128 -8.10 -6.10 -10.85
N VAL A 129 -7.15 -6.43 -9.99
CA VAL A 129 -6.08 -7.38 -10.35
C VAL A 129 -6.64 -8.79 -10.52
N ARG A 130 -7.51 -9.22 -9.59
CA ARG A 130 -8.16 -10.53 -9.63
C ARG A 130 -8.93 -10.75 -10.93
N SER A 131 -9.70 -9.76 -11.40
CA SER A 131 -10.49 -9.87 -12.62
C SER A 131 -9.65 -9.99 -13.89
N VAL A 132 -8.39 -9.55 -13.85
CA VAL A 132 -7.43 -9.77 -14.95
C VAL A 132 -6.78 -11.14 -14.83
N VAL A 133 -6.42 -11.57 -13.61
CA VAL A 133 -5.74 -12.86 -13.39
C VAL A 133 -6.68 -14.04 -13.67
N GLU A 134 -7.98 -13.91 -13.41
CA GLU A 134 -8.95 -14.98 -13.69
C GLU A 134 -9.13 -15.27 -15.19
N THR A 135 -8.69 -14.37 -16.08
CA THR A 135 -8.74 -14.60 -17.53
C THR A 135 -7.49 -15.29 -18.08
N PHE A 136 -6.52 -15.64 -17.24
CA PHE A 136 -5.30 -16.34 -17.68
C PHE A 136 -5.62 -17.81 -17.97
N ASP A 137 -4.88 -18.41 -18.91
CA ASP A 137 -5.01 -19.83 -19.26
C ASP A 137 -3.62 -20.52 -19.20
N PRO A 138 -3.38 -21.44 -18.24
CA PRO A 138 -4.29 -21.83 -17.16
C PRO A 138 -4.42 -20.74 -16.07
N VAL A 139 -5.56 -20.76 -15.36
CA VAL A 139 -5.78 -19.89 -14.20
C VAL A 139 -4.75 -20.22 -13.11
N PRO A 140 -4.03 -19.24 -12.54
CA PRO A 140 -3.02 -19.52 -11.53
C PRO A 140 -3.60 -20.06 -10.22
N GLU A 141 -2.96 -21.08 -9.64
CA GLU A 141 -3.37 -21.71 -8.37
C GLU A 141 -3.44 -20.72 -7.20
N TRP A 142 -2.65 -19.64 -7.26
CA TRP A 142 -2.61 -18.61 -6.24
C TRP A 142 -3.74 -17.57 -6.34
N LEU A 143 -4.70 -17.71 -7.27
CA LEU A 143 -5.86 -16.80 -7.38
C LEU A 143 -6.61 -16.66 -6.04
N GLY A 144 -6.69 -17.73 -5.25
CA GLY A 144 -7.30 -17.71 -3.92
C GLY A 144 -6.66 -16.72 -2.93
N LEU A 145 -5.41 -16.30 -3.14
CA LEU A 145 -4.80 -15.22 -2.36
C LEU A 145 -5.44 -13.87 -2.68
N LEU A 146 -5.81 -13.63 -3.94
CA LEU A 146 -6.52 -12.41 -4.33
C LEU A 146 -7.96 -12.44 -3.84
N ASP A 147 -8.62 -13.61 -3.81
CA ASP A 147 -9.93 -13.76 -3.16
C ASP A 147 -9.87 -13.32 -1.68
N ALA A 148 -8.86 -13.80 -0.95
CA ALA A 148 -8.65 -13.39 0.44
C ALA A 148 -8.40 -11.88 0.58
N CYS A 149 -7.68 -11.27 -0.36
CA CYS A 149 -7.45 -9.82 -0.38
C CYS A 149 -8.72 -9.01 -0.68
N VAL A 150 -9.57 -9.49 -1.59
CA VAL A 150 -10.88 -8.86 -1.90
C VAL A 150 -11.82 -8.95 -0.69
N CYS A 151 -11.68 -9.98 0.14
CA CYS A 151 -12.45 -10.20 1.36
C CYS A 151 -11.75 -9.70 2.63
N LEU A 152 -10.80 -8.75 2.53
CA LEU A 152 -10.03 -8.27 3.67
C LEU A 152 -10.96 -7.82 4.84
N PRO A 153 -10.75 -8.35 6.07
CA PRO A 153 -11.54 -8.00 7.25
C PRO A 153 -11.51 -6.51 7.62
N ASP A 154 -12.44 -6.10 8.48
CA ASP A 154 -12.53 -4.74 9.05
C ASP A 154 -11.50 -4.47 10.15
N PHE A 155 -11.16 -3.17 10.33
CA PHE A 155 -10.27 -2.64 11.37
C PHE A 155 -10.39 -1.14 11.60
#